data_AF-A0A239ENM1-F1
#
_entry.id   AF-A0A239ENM1-F1
#
_cell.length_a   1.000
_cell.length_b   1.000
_cell.length_c   1.000
_cell.angle_alpha   90.00
_cell.angle_beta   90.00
_cell.angle_gamma   90.00
#
_symmetry.space_group_name_H-M   'P 1'
#
loop_
_entity.id
_entity.type
_entity.pdbx_description
1 polymer ?
#
loop_
_entity_poly.entity_id
_entity_poly.type
_entity_poly.pdbx_seq_one_letter_code
_entity_poly.pdbx_strand_id
1 'polypeptide(L)'
;MDSWTFALKLYAEPGVSEACLKLQDEANVDVMLMLVAAFAASQRNVHLDATDIGSMDHAVRPWREQVVSPLRSLRRRLKVGPSPAPSEASERLRALIKASELDAEHIENDILSAWLGSKSSGQTALTTAEVEGVPMTHGTRCGHGLRYRPGGAHCAHGFRSTTLLNEDGAFDGDVVEA
;
A
#
# COMPACT_ATOMS: atom_id res chain seq x y z
N MET A 1 9.92 -3.90 -12.34
CA MET A 1 9.18 -2.81 -11.67
C MET A 1 9.51 -2.91 -10.20
N ASP A 2 9.97 -1.82 -9.60
CA ASP A 2 10.12 -1.71 -8.14
C ASP A 2 8.77 -1.48 -7.45
N SER A 3 8.76 -1.64 -6.14
CA SER A 3 7.61 -1.46 -5.25
C SER A 3 7.05 -0.04 -5.27
N TRP A 4 7.88 0.99 -5.41
CA TRP A 4 7.43 2.38 -5.47
C TRP A 4 6.65 2.66 -6.75
N THR A 5 7.21 2.31 -7.91
CA THR A 5 6.54 2.43 -9.21
C THR A 5 5.24 1.64 -9.23
N PHE A 6 5.21 0.46 -8.61
CA PHE A 6 3.98 -0.30 -8.44
C PHE A 6 2.96 0.43 -7.56
N ALA A 7 3.38 0.95 -6.41
CA ALA A 7 2.52 1.67 -5.48
C ALA A 7 1.86 2.88 -6.16
N LEU A 8 2.64 3.68 -6.89
CA LEU A 8 2.13 4.82 -7.65
C LEU A 8 1.08 4.41 -8.69
N LYS A 9 1.34 3.33 -9.44
CA LYS A 9 0.40 2.82 -10.45
C LYS A 9 -0.88 2.31 -9.80
N LEU A 10 -0.77 1.50 -8.76
CA LEU A 10 -1.92 0.94 -8.07
C LEU A 10 -2.77 2.04 -7.42
N TYR A 11 -2.14 3.03 -6.80
CA TYR A 11 -2.84 4.15 -6.16
C TYR A 11 -3.60 5.03 -7.16
N ALA A 12 -3.11 5.13 -8.40
CA ALA A 12 -3.76 5.87 -9.48
C ALA A 12 -4.95 5.13 -10.11
N GLU A 13 -5.18 3.85 -9.79
CA GLU A 13 -6.33 3.10 -10.30
C GLU A 13 -7.65 3.64 -9.73
N PRO A 14 -8.74 3.67 -10.53
CA PRO A 14 -10.03 4.18 -10.09
C PRO A 14 -10.53 3.52 -8.80
N GLY A 15 -10.82 4.33 -7.78
CA GLY A 15 -11.37 3.88 -6.49
C GLY A 15 -10.34 3.39 -5.47
N VAL A 16 -9.06 3.24 -5.85
CA VAL A 16 -8.01 2.76 -4.91
C VAL A 16 -7.66 3.84 -3.90
N SER A 17 -7.42 5.08 -4.34
CA SER A 17 -7.13 6.21 -3.45
C SER A 17 -8.23 6.38 -2.39
N GLU A 18 -9.50 6.34 -2.80
CA GLU A 18 -10.66 6.45 -1.91
C GLU A 18 -10.73 5.29 -0.92
N ALA A 19 -10.47 4.06 -1.37
CA ALA A 19 -10.43 2.89 -0.49
C ALA A 19 -9.28 2.99 0.53
N CYS A 20 -8.09 3.42 0.11
CA CYS A 20 -6.93 3.62 0.98
C CYS A 20 -7.22 4.69 2.04
N LEU A 21 -7.80 5.83 1.65
CA LEU A 21 -8.18 6.89 2.58
C LEU A 21 -9.22 6.42 3.60
N LYS A 22 -10.24 5.69 3.14
CA LYS A 22 -11.26 5.11 4.03
C LYS A 22 -10.63 4.15 5.05
N LEU A 23 -9.76 3.24 4.61
CA LEU A 23 -9.06 2.30 5.50
C LEU A 23 -8.12 3.02 6.48
N GLN A 24 -7.46 4.07 6.02
CA GLN A 24 -6.61 4.90 6.86
C GLN A 24 -7.43 5.62 7.93
N ASP A 25 -8.58 6.20 7.58
CA ASP A 25 -9.38 6.98 8.53
C ASP A 25 -10.21 6.10 9.49
N GLU A 26 -10.74 4.96 9.04
CA GLU A 26 -11.59 4.08 9.86
C GLU A 26 -10.79 3.11 10.74
N ALA A 27 -9.64 2.63 10.24
CA ALA A 27 -8.88 1.55 10.87
C ALA A 27 -7.41 1.92 11.13
N ASN A 28 -7.02 3.18 10.91
CA ASN A 28 -5.64 3.67 11.08
C ASN A 28 -4.61 2.80 10.34
N VAL A 29 -5.01 2.28 9.17
CA VAL A 29 -4.15 1.42 8.36
C VAL A 29 -3.02 2.22 7.73
N ASP A 30 -1.83 1.65 7.79
CA ASP A 30 -0.69 2.12 7.01
C ASP A 30 -0.85 1.73 5.54
N VAL A 31 -1.15 2.74 4.73
CA VAL A 31 -1.34 2.59 3.29
C VAL A 31 -0.07 2.10 2.60
N MET A 32 1.12 2.59 2.98
CA MET A 32 2.36 2.19 2.32
C MET A 32 2.68 0.72 2.57
N LEU A 33 2.49 0.26 3.82
CA LEU A 33 2.64 -1.16 4.17
C LEU A 33 1.69 -2.03 3.35
N MET A 34 0.41 -1.65 3.24
CA MET A 34 -0.59 -2.38 2.45
C MET A 34 -0.21 -2.47 0.97
N LEU A 35 0.24 -1.35 0.37
CA LEU A 35 0.66 -1.32 -1.03
C LEU A 35 1.88 -2.21 -1.28
N VAL A 36 2.84 -2.25 -0.35
CA VAL A 36 4.00 -3.15 -0.44
C VAL A 36 3.60 -4.62 -0.22
N ALA A 37 2.63 -4.90 0.65
CA ALA A 37 2.08 -6.25 0.78
C ALA A 37 1.37 -6.71 -0.51
N ALA A 38 0.62 -5.82 -1.17
CA ALA A 38 0.03 -6.10 -2.48
C ALA A 38 1.10 -6.32 -3.55
N PHE A 39 2.18 -5.54 -3.55
CA PHE A 39 3.33 -5.74 -4.43
C PHE A 39 3.98 -7.11 -4.21
N ALA A 40 4.20 -7.51 -2.96
CA ALA A 40 4.79 -8.80 -2.62
C ALA A 40 3.97 -9.97 -3.19
N ALA A 41 2.65 -9.93 -3.03
CA ALA A 41 1.77 -10.95 -3.56
C ALA A 41 1.70 -10.95 -5.10
N SER A 42 1.47 -9.80 -5.71
CA SER A 42 1.18 -9.70 -7.16
C SER A 42 2.43 -9.75 -8.04
N GLN A 43 3.52 -9.09 -7.65
CA GLN A 43 4.71 -8.92 -8.48
C GLN A 43 5.85 -9.85 -8.11
N ARG A 44 5.86 -10.38 -6.87
CA ARG A 44 6.94 -11.24 -6.37
C ARG A 44 6.49 -12.67 -6.03
N ASN A 45 5.19 -12.95 -6.06
CA ASN A 45 4.62 -14.23 -5.62
C ASN A 45 5.07 -14.63 -4.19
N VAL A 46 5.22 -13.63 -3.32
CA VAL A 46 5.56 -13.81 -1.91
C VAL A 46 4.28 -13.75 -1.09
N HIS A 47 3.99 -14.83 -0.37
CA HIS A 47 2.89 -14.87 0.59
C HIS A 47 3.37 -14.35 1.94
N LEU A 48 2.62 -13.37 2.48
CA LEU A 48 2.85 -12.78 3.79
C LEU A 48 1.80 -13.33 4.75
N ASP A 49 2.24 -13.93 5.85
CA ASP A 49 1.35 -14.32 6.94
C ASP A 49 1.20 -13.18 7.97
N ALA A 50 0.44 -13.42 9.04
CA ALA A 50 0.24 -12.41 10.09
C ALA A 50 1.54 -12.03 10.82
N THR A 51 2.49 -12.96 10.97
CA THR A 51 3.79 -12.73 11.59
C THR A 51 4.65 -11.82 10.72
N ASP A 52 4.58 -12.02 9.41
CA ASP A 52 5.25 -11.19 8.42
C ASP A 52 4.75 -9.76 8.43
N ILE A 53 3.43 -9.58 8.42
CA ILE A 53 2.82 -8.25 8.50
C ILE A 53 3.21 -7.54 9.80
N GLY A 54 3.21 -8.26 10.93
CA GLY A 54 3.67 -7.70 12.21
C GLY A 54 5.15 -7.31 12.19
N SER A 55 6.00 -8.09 11.52
CA SER A 55 7.43 -7.81 11.39
C SER A 55 7.72 -6.63 10.46
N MET A 56 6.96 -6.51 9.36
CA MET A 56 7.00 -5.36 8.47
C MET A 56 6.59 -4.09 9.20
N ASP A 57 5.46 -4.12 9.93
CA ASP A 57 5.00 -2.98 10.73
C ASP A 57 6.05 -2.56 11.77
N HIS A 58 6.64 -3.52 12.48
CA HIS A 58 7.70 -3.23 13.44
C HIS A 58 8.91 -2.53 12.80
N ALA A 59 9.29 -2.93 11.58
CA ALA A 59 10.43 -2.36 10.87
C ALA A 59 10.21 -0.89 10.47
N VAL A 60 9.01 -0.52 10.02
CA VAL A 60 8.71 0.86 9.59
C VAL A 60 8.18 1.78 10.68
N ARG A 61 7.58 1.21 11.74
CA ARG A 61 6.90 1.98 12.79
C ARG A 61 7.73 3.15 13.33
N PRO A 62 9.03 3.01 13.66
CA PRO A 62 9.82 4.14 14.15
C PRO A 62 9.87 5.30 13.15
N TRP A 63 10.03 5.01 11.86
CA TRP A 63 10.08 6.01 10.78
C TRP A 63 8.70 6.64 10.55
N ARG A 64 7.67 5.79 10.46
CA ARG A 64 6.27 6.22 10.29
C ARG A 64 5.81 7.18 11.38
N GLU A 65 6.09 6.85 12.64
CA GLU A 65 5.61 7.61 13.80
C GLU A 65 6.41 8.90 14.02
N GLN A 66 7.71 8.91 13.70
CA GLN A 66 8.60 10.05 13.98
C GLN A 66 8.82 10.99 12.79
N VAL A 67 8.54 10.54 11.56
CA VAL A 67 8.80 11.33 10.34
C VAL A 67 7.53 11.53 9.52
N VAL A 68 6.93 10.44 9.02
CA VAL A 68 5.78 10.50 8.12
C VAL A 68 4.55 11.11 8.81
N SER A 69 4.19 10.60 9.99
CA SER A 69 3.00 11.04 10.73
C SER A 69 3.07 12.51 11.18
N PRO A 70 4.21 13.03 11.68
CA PRO A 70 4.38 14.45 11.96
C PRO A 70 4.25 15.35 10.73
N LEU A 71 4.84 14.96 9.59
CA LEU A 71 4.72 15.72 8.33
C LEU A 71 3.26 15.78 7.87
N ARG A 72 2.57 14.63 7.85
CA ARG A 72 1.14 14.54 7.53
C ARG A 72 0.27 15.38 8.45
N SER A 73 0.57 15.34 9.74
CA SER A 73 -0.13 16.15 10.74
C SER A 73 0.07 17.64 10.51
N LEU A 74 1.29 18.09 10.21
CA LEU A 74 1.58 19.49 9.88
C LEU A 74 0.85 19.92 8.60
N ARG A 75 0.91 19.11 7.54
CA ARG A 75 0.20 19.39 6.28
C ARG A 75 -1.31 19.49 6.47
N ARG A 76 -1.91 18.58 7.26
CA ARG A 76 -3.35 18.60 7.60
C ARG A 76 -3.72 19.84 8.42
N ARG A 77 -2.93 20.20 9.43
CA ARG A 77 -3.16 21.41 10.24
C ARG A 77 -3.15 22.67 9.39
N LEU A 78 -2.11 22.86 8.56
CA LEU A 78 -1.95 24.05 7.72
C LEU A 78 -3.11 24.29 6.73
N LYS A 79 -3.94 23.29 6.44
CA LYS A 79 -5.16 23.48 5.63
C LYS A 79 -6.17 24.43 6.31
N VAL A 80 -6.20 24.46 7.66
CA VAL A 80 -7.20 25.20 8.43
C VAL A 80 -6.60 26.16 9.47
N GLY A 81 -5.32 26.03 9.80
CA GLY A 81 -4.67 26.89 10.80
C GLY A 81 -3.35 26.33 11.35
N PRO A 82 -2.74 27.01 12.34
CA PRO A 82 -3.18 28.26 12.96
C PRO A 82 -2.91 29.49 12.07
N SER A 83 -3.44 30.66 12.45
CA SER A 83 -3.10 31.94 11.81
C SER A 83 -1.57 32.10 11.65
N PRO A 84 -1.07 32.48 10.46
CA PRO A 84 -1.79 33.07 9.33
C PRO A 84 -2.34 32.07 8.30
N ALA A 85 -2.41 30.77 8.60
CA ALA A 85 -3.07 29.81 7.71
C ALA A 85 -4.60 29.85 7.87
N PRO A 86 -5.37 29.70 6.78
CA PRO A 86 -4.90 29.56 5.40
C PRO A 86 -4.52 30.91 4.78
N SER A 87 -3.38 30.94 4.07
CA SER A 87 -2.89 32.05 3.24
C SER A 87 -2.06 31.49 2.08
N GLU A 88 -1.79 32.31 1.07
CA GLU A 88 -0.92 31.93 -0.06
C GLU A 88 0.48 31.48 0.42
N ALA A 89 1.03 32.15 1.43
CA ALA A 89 2.31 31.78 2.03
C ALA A 89 2.24 30.44 2.77
N SER A 90 1.17 30.18 3.53
CA SER A 90 1.00 28.88 4.20
C SER A 90 0.74 27.74 3.22
N GLU A 91 0.09 28.00 2.08
CA GLU A 91 -0.14 26.97 1.05
C GLU A 91 1.18 26.60 0.35
N ARG A 92 2.06 27.57 0.05
CA ARG A 92 3.42 27.26 -0.43
C ARG A 92 4.19 26.38 0.56
N LEU A 93 4.15 26.71 1.85
CA LEU A 93 4.78 25.89 2.89
C LEU A 93 4.14 24.49 2.96
N ARG A 94 2.81 24.41 2.87
CA ARG A 94 2.07 23.15 2.88
C ARG A 94 2.44 22.26 1.69
N ALA A 95 2.66 22.83 0.51
CA ALA A 95 3.12 22.12 -0.67
C ALA A 95 4.54 21.55 -0.49
N LEU A 96 5.46 22.32 0.11
CA LEU A 96 6.80 21.83 0.45
C LEU A 96 6.74 20.68 1.46
N ILE A 97 5.91 20.79 2.49
CA ILE A 97 5.71 19.70 3.47
C ILE A 97 5.09 18.48 2.80
N LYS A 98 4.16 18.64 1.85
CA LYS A 98 3.60 17.54 1.06
C LYS A 98 4.69 16.81 0.27
N ALA A 99 5.60 17.55 -0.37
CA ALA A 99 6.72 16.95 -1.08
C ALA A 99 7.64 16.17 -0.13
N SER A 100 7.99 16.75 1.02
CA SER A 100 8.79 16.06 2.04
C SER A 100 8.08 14.84 2.64
N GLU A 101 6.74 14.86 2.77
CA GLU A 101 5.95 13.70 3.19
C GLU A 101 6.06 12.57 2.16
N LEU A 102 5.94 12.88 0.87
CA LEU A 102 6.10 11.88 -0.21
C LEU A 102 7.51 11.29 -0.23
N ASP A 103 8.54 12.12 -0.05
CA ASP A 103 9.93 11.64 0.05
C ASP A 103 10.11 10.72 1.27
N ALA A 104 9.50 11.05 2.41
CA ALA A 104 9.52 10.22 3.60
C ALA A 104 8.76 8.89 3.41
N GLU A 105 7.63 8.90 2.71
CA GLU A 105 6.89 7.69 2.32
C GLU A 105 7.68 6.81 1.35
N HIS A 106 8.49 7.40 0.47
CA HIS A 106 9.38 6.65 -0.41
C HIS A 106 10.49 5.94 0.38
N ILE A 107 11.08 6.61 1.38
CA ILE A 107 12.03 5.96 2.31
C ILE A 107 11.35 4.84 3.11
N GLU A 108 10.10 5.03 3.52
CA GLU A 108 9.30 3.98 4.16
C GLU A 108 9.12 2.76 3.24
N ASN A 109 8.85 3.00 1.95
CA ASN A 109 8.80 1.96 0.94
C ASN A 109 10.14 1.22 0.80
N ASP A 110 11.26 1.93 0.80
CA ASP A 110 12.60 1.33 0.72
C ASP A 110 12.88 0.41 1.91
N ILE A 111 12.50 0.80 3.13
CA ILE A 111 12.62 -0.03 4.33
C ILE A 111 11.85 -1.35 4.15
N LEU A 112 10.60 -1.28 3.69
CA LEU A 112 9.76 -2.46 3.46
C LEU A 112 10.30 -3.33 2.32
N SER A 113 10.83 -2.70 1.28
CA SER A 113 11.41 -3.38 0.12
C SER A 113 12.68 -4.15 0.48
N ALA A 114 13.53 -3.56 1.32
CA ALA A 114 14.68 -4.23 1.89
C ALA A 114 14.27 -5.40 2.78
N TRP A 115 13.23 -5.23 3.60
CA TRP A 115 12.67 -6.31 4.42
C TRP A 115 12.20 -7.49 3.55
N LEU A 116 11.45 -7.23 2.47
CA LEU A 116 11.01 -8.26 1.52
C LEU A 116 12.18 -8.99 0.85
N GLY A 117 13.24 -8.24 0.50
CA GLY A 117 14.48 -8.81 0.00
C GLY A 117 15.07 -9.84 0.96
N SER A 118 15.16 -9.50 2.25
CA SER A 118 15.69 -10.41 3.28
C SER A 118 14.84 -11.68 3.48
N LYS A 119 13.51 -11.57 3.37
CA LYS A 119 12.58 -12.71 3.47
C LYS A 119 12.77 -13.71 2.33
N SER A 120 12.94 -13.22 1.10
CA SER A 120 13.14 -14.08 -0.07
C SER A 120 14.47 -14.86 -0.01
N SER A 121 15.52 -14.27 0.58
CA SER A 121 16.80 -14.96 0.79
C SER A 121 16.72 -16.05 1.86
N GLY A 122 15.86 -15.88 2.88
CA GLY A 122 15.61 -16.89 3.92
C GLY A 122 14.76 -18.09 3.49
N GLN A 123 14.10 -18.03 2.33
CA GLN A 123 13.32 -19.14 1.77
C GLN A 123 14.10 -20.01 0.77
N THR A 124 15.40 -19.73 0.55
CA THR A 124 16.26 -20.56 -0.32
C THR A 124 16.98 -21.61 0.52
N ALA A 125 16.28 -22.71 0.86
CA ALA A 125 16.79 -24.09 1.04
C ALA A 125 15.84 -24.95 1.91
N LEU A 126 14.72 -25.37 1.33
CA LEU A 126 14.14 -26.68 1.67
C LEU A 126 14.32 -27.53 0.42
N THR A 127 15.51 -28.12 0.27
CA THR A 127 15.72 -29.18 -0.71
C THR A 127 14.83 -30.35 -0.32
N THR A 128 14.02 -30.82 -1.27
CA THR A 128 13.16 -32.00 -1.17
C THR A 128 13.97 -33.24 -0.81
N ALA A 129 14.25 -33.46 0.48
CA ALA A 129 14.93 -34.65 0.97
C ALA A 129 14.37 -35.19 2.30
N GLU A 130 13.33 -34.60 2.89
CA GLU A 130 12.79 -35.08 4.19
C GLU A 130 11.27 -35.16 4.22
N VAL A 131 10.69 -35.92 3.29
CA VAL A 131 9.35 -36.51 3.52
C VAL A 131 9.42 -38.01 3.24
N GLU A 132 10.28 -38.71 3.97
CA GLU A 132 10.13 -40.14 4.21
C GLU A 132 9.64 -40.34 5.65
N GLY A 133 8.43 -40.89 5.79
CA GLY A 133 7.98 -41.51 7.04
C GLY A 133 6.78 -40.87 7.74
N VAL A 134 5.64 -40.71 7.07
CA VAL A 134 4.34 -40.60 7.76
C VAL A 134 3.44 -41.76 7.34
N PRO A 135 3.05 -42.68 8.24
CA PRO A 135 2.17 -43.79 7.88
C PRO A 135 0.73 -43.31 7.66
N MET A 136 0.17 -43.76 6.55
CA MET A 136 -1.23 -43.62 6.17
C MET A 136 -2.15 -44.34 7.17
N THR A 137 -3.05 -43.61 7.83
CA THR A 137 -4.24 -44.20 8.44
C THR A 137 -5.47 -43.84 7.59
N HIS A 138 -6.14 -44.88 7.09
CA HIS A 138 -7.35 -44.77 6.29
C HIS A 138 -8.55 -44.43 7.18
N GLY A 139 -9.39 -43.48 6.76
CA GLY A 139 -10.60 -43.08 7.49
C GLY A 139 -11.61 -42.31 6.63
N THR A 140 -12.29 -43.05 5.75
CA THR A 140 -13.66 -42.87 5.21
C THR A 140 -14.34 -41.48 5.11
N ARG A 141 -14.47 -41.02 3.86
CA ARG A 141 -15.65 -40.47 3.14
C ARG A 141 -16.92 -40.03 3.91
N CYS A 142 -17.34 -38.79 3.68
CA CYS A 142 -18.67 -38.27 3.29
C CYS A 142 -18.51 -36.75 3.07
N GLY A 143 -19.00 -36.03 2.06
CA GLY A 143 -20.15 -36.20 1.16
C GLY A 143 -21.01 -34.92 1.29
N HIS A 144 -21.30 -34.24 0.16
CA HIS A 144 -22.08 -32.99 -0.05
C HIS A 144 -21.24 -31.69 -0.07
N GLY A 145 -21.17 -30.86 -1.12
CA GLY A 145 -21.95 -30.78 -2.35
C GLY A 145 -22.92 -29.58 -2.33
N LEU A 146 -22.42 -28.35 -2.54
CA LEU A 146 -23.27 -27.21 -2.93
C LEU A 146 -22.58 -26.33 -3.98
N ARG A 147 -23.41 -25.89 -4.93
CA ARG A 147 -23.11 -25.43 -6.28
C ARG A 147 -22.77 -23.95 -6.33
N TYR A 148 -21.85 -23.62 -7.24
CA TYR A 148 -21.64 -22.30 -7.80
C TYR A 148 -22.75 -21.93 -8.81
N ARG A 149 -23.12 -20.65 -8.88
CA ARG A 149 -23.97 -20.08 -9.94
C ARG A 149 -23.49 -18.65 -10.30
N PRO A 150 -23.24 -18.32 -11.57
CA PRO A 150 -22.82 -16.98 -11.99
C PRO A 150 -23.98 -16.18 -12.62
N GLY A 151 -23.84 -14.84 -12.66
CA GLY A 151 -24.50 -13.98 -13.66
C GLY A 151 -25.01 -12.63 -13.14
N GLY A 152 -24.64 -11.54 -13.83
CA GLY A 152 -25.32 -10.24 -13.73
C GLY A 152 -24.46 -9.06 -14.18
N ALA A 153 -24.51 -8.73 -15.48
CA ALA A 153 -23.88 -7.57 -16.10
C ALA A 153 -24.76 -6.31 -15.96
N HIS A 154 -24.15 -5.12 -15.81
CA HIS A 154 -24.75 -3.84 -16.19
C HIS A 154 -23.68 -2.86 -16.68
N CYS A 155 -24.00 -2.19 -17.79
CA CYS A 155 -23.21 -1.21 -18.55
C CYS A 155 -23.44 0.25 -18.09
N ALA A 156 -22.58 1.14 -18.63
CA ALA A 156 -22.68 2.62 -18.76
C ALA A 156 -22.14 3.43 -17.56
N HIS A 157 -21.40 4.52 -17.65
CA HIS A 157 -20.87 5.43 -18.71
C HIS A 157 -19.48 5.92 -18.21
N GLY A 158 -18.44 6.03 -19.02
CA GLY A 158 -18.15 7.25 -19.77
C GLY A 158 -17.50 8.35 -18.93
N PHE A 159 -16.18 8.31 -18.72
CA PHE A 159 -15.38 9.54 -18.58
C PHE A 159 -13.90 9.26 -18.93
N ARG A 160 -13.38 9.96 -19.93
CA ARG A 160 -11.95 10.00 -20.24
C ARG A 160 -11.34 11.13 -19.43
N SER A 161 -10.33 10.84 -18.60
CA SER A 161 -9.36 11.86 -18.21
C SER A 161 -7.97 11.36 -18.57
N THR A 162 -7.26 12.20 -19.30
CA THR A 162 -5.95 11.91 -19.89
C THR A 162 -4.97 12.76 -19.10
N THR A 163 -4.10 12.15 -18.29
CA THR A 163 -2.95 12.87 -17.75
C THR A 163 -1.70 12.15 -18.21
N LEU A 164 -1.11 12.72 -19.26
CA LEU A 164 0.22 12.39 -19.73
C LEU A 164 1.22 12.81 -18.66
N LEU A 165 2.06 11.88 -18.25
CA LEU A 165 3.25 12.13 -17.44
C LEU A 165 4.16 13.07 -18.21
N ASN A 166 4.52 14.23 -17.64
CA ASN A 166 5.67 15.00 -18.08
C ASN A 166 6.94 14.43 -17.44
N GLU A 167 8.06 14.53 -18.15
CA GLU A 167 9.33 13.81 -17.91
C GLU A 167 10.07 14.16 -16.61
N ASP A 168 9.49 15.02 -15.74
CA ASP A 168 10.13 15.52 -14.51
C ASP A 168 9.48 15.02 -13.20
N GLY A 169 8.52 14.09 -13.25
CA GLY A 169 8.02 13.39 -12.05
C GLY A 169 7.32 14.27 -10.99
N ALA A 170 6.97 15.52 -11.31
CA ALA A 170 6.22 16.41 -10.41
C ALA A 170 4.70 16.25 -10.61
N PHE A 171 3.99 15.96 -9.53
CA PHE A 171 2.53 15.88 -9.52
C PHE A 171 1.93 17.29 -9.46
N ASP A 172 1.48 17.81 -10.61
CA ASP A 172 0.66 19.03 -10.63
C ASP A 172 -0.70 18.68 -10.03
N GLY A 173 -0.98 19.27 -8.87
CA GLY A 173 -2.10 18.89 -8.03
C GLY A 173 -3.38 19.57 -8.49
N ASP A 174 -4.12 18.93 -9.40
CA ASP A 174 -5.52 19.27 -9.57
C ASP A 174 -6.31 18.85 -8.33
N VAL A 175 -6.95 19.86 -7.74
CA VAL A 175 -7.84 19.79 -6.59
C VAL A 175 -9.14 19.12 -7.05
N VAL A 176 -9.40 17.91 -6.57
CA VAL A 176 -10.77 17.40 -6.49
C VAL A 176 -11.31 17.83 -5.13
N GLU A 177 -11.98 18.98 -5.10
CA GLU A 177 -12.85 19.39 -3.99
C GLU A 177 -14.23 18.75 -4.15
N ALA A 178 -14.80 18.34 -3.00
CA ALA A 178 -16.21 17.99 -2.87
C ALA A 178 -17.04 19.25 -2.58
#